data_AF-A0A3S5J2R6-F1
#
_entry.id   AF-A0A3S5J2R6-F1
#
_cell.length_a   1.000
_cell.length_b   1.000
_cell.length_c   1.000
_cell.angle_alpha   90.00
_cell.angle_beta   90.00
_cell.angle_gamma   90.00
#
_symmetry.space_group_name_H-M   'P 1'
#
loop_
_entity.id
_entity.type
_entity.pdbx_description
1 polymer ?
#
loop_
_entity_poly.entity_id
_entity_poly.type
_entity_poly.pdbx_seq_one_letter_code
_entity_poly.pdbx_strand_id
1 'polypeptide(L)'
;MPTYDFYNSETEEVEEHFMSYTKLDEFKKNNPHLSQRVSAPNIVGSVSIKNKEGGFGEVLDKVAESHPSSSLANERVRKSTKEVKTRNTLKKHGVIE
;
A
#
# COMPACT_ATOMS: atom_id res chain seq x y z
N MET A 1 -3.00 20.05 8.19
CA MET A 1 -4.21 20.87 7.98
C MET A 1 -4.31 21.07 6.48
N PRO A 2 -5.42 20.66 5.84
CA PRO A 2 -5.55 20.63 4.38
C PRO A 2 -5.77 22.03 3.78
N THR A 3 -5.33 22.23 2.54
CA THR A 3 -5.69 23.39 1.70
C THR A 3 -6.88 23.01 0.84
N TYR A 4 -7.84 23.93 0.71
CA TYR A 4 -9.03 23.76 -0.10
C TYR A 4 -9.14 24.88 -1.14
N ASP A 5 -9.40 24.49 -2.38
CA ASP A 5 -9.58 25.44 -3.47
C ASP A 5 -11.08 25.73 -3.64
N PHE A 6 -11.44 27.01 -3.59
CA PHE A 6 -12.80 27.48 -3.80
C PHE A 6 -12.86 28.34 -5.06
N TYR A 7 -13.87 28.10 -5.89
CA TYR A 7 -14.18 28.92 -7.05
C TYR A 7 -15.24 29.94 -6.66
N ASN A 8 -14.90 31.22 -6.79
CA ASN A 8 -15.83 32.32 -6.55
C ASN A 8 -16.60 32.64 -7.84
N SER A 9 -17.93 32.50 -7.79
CA SER A 9 -18.79 32.71 -8.96
C SER A 9 -18.95 34.20 -9.33
N GLU A 10 -18.60 35.12 -8.42
CA GLU A 10 -18.75 36.57 -8.62
C GLU A 10 -17.48 37.23 -9.18
N THR A 11 -16.31 36.73 -8.79
CA THR A 11 -15.01 37.26 -9.25
C THR A 11 -14.35 36.38 -10.31
N GLU A 12 -14.92 35.20 -10.59
CA GLU A 12 -14.36 34.16 -11.48
C GLU A 12 -12.96 33.66 -11.08
N GLU A 13 -12.50 33.99 -9.87
CA GLU A 13 -11.18 33.64 -9.35
C GLU A 13 -11.21 32.39 -8.45
N VAL A 14 -10.07 31.69 -8.43
CA VAL A 14 -9.85 30.53 -7.55
C VAL A 14 -9.07 31.00 -6.33
N GLU A 15 -9.69 30.87 -5.15
CA GLU A 15 -9.07 31.23 -3.87
C GLU A 15 -8.65 29.96 -3.12
N GLU A 16 -7.39 29.92 -2.70
CA GLU A 16 -6.84 28.86 -1.86
C GLU A 16 -7.04 29.20 -0.37
N HIS A 17 -7.82 28.38 0.34
CA HIS A 17 -8.09 28.56 1.76
C HIS A 17 -7.48 27.43 2.59
N PHE A 18 -6.58 27.79 3.49
CA PHE A 18 -5.96 26.85 4.44
C PHE A 18 -6.84 26.69 5.69
N MET A 19 -7.61 25.62 5.78
CA MET A 19 -8.60 25.44 6.85
C MET A 19 -8.68 24.01 7.38
N SER A 20 -9.19 23.86 8.61
CA SER A 20 -9.53 22.55 9.19
C SER A 20 -10.86 22.06 8.61
N TYR A 21 -11.01 20.75 8.43
CA TYR A 21 -12.26 20.13 7.93
C TYR A 21 -13.48 20.55 8.75
N THR A 22 -13.31 20.76 10.06
CA THR A 22 -14.40 21.16 10.97
C THR A 22 -15.00 22.53 10.65
N LYS A 23 -14.23 23.44 10.04
CA LYS A 23 -14.68 24.79 9.68
C LYS A 23 -15.23 24.86 8.26
N LEU A 24 -15.05 23.80 7.47
CA LEU A 24 -15.43 23.78 6.06
C LEU A 24 -16.95 23.82 5.87
N ASP A 25 -17.71 23.14 6.75
CA ASP A 25 -19.17 23.13 6.69
C ASP A 25 -19.78 24.49 7.06
N GLU A 26 -19.17 25.20 8.03
CA GLU A 26 -19.56 26.57 8.39
C GLU A 26 -19.21 27.56 7.27
N PHE A 27 -18.03 27.40 6.66
CA PHE A 27 -17.56 28.25 5.58
C PHE A 27 -18.43 28.15 4.32
N LYS A 28 -18.88 26.94 3.96
CA LYS A 28 -19.83 26.72 2.84
C LYS A 28 -21.21 27.31 3.10
N LYS A 29 -21.70 27.29 4.35
CA LYS A 29 -23.00 27.90 4.70
C LYS A 29 -22.96 29.41 4.65
N ASN A 30 -21.86 30.01 5.09
CA ASN A 30 -21.71 31.47 5.11
C ASN A 30 -21.39 32.07 3.74
N ASN A 31 -20.84 31.28 2.82
CA ASN A 31 -20.43 31.75 1.49
C ASN A 31 -21.07 30.91 0.37
N PRO A 32 -22.36 31.12 0.07
CA PRO A 32 -23.06 30.37 -0.99
C PRO A 32 -22.52 30.65 -2.42
N HIS A 33 -21.72 31.70 -2.60
CA HIS A 33 -21.06 32.05 -3.86
C HIS A 33 -19.78 31.23 -4.15
N LEU A 34 -19.22 30.56 -3.13
CA LEU A 34 -18.00 29.75 -3.22
C LEU A 34 -18.35 28.28 -3.49
N SER A 35 -18.08 27.83 -4.71
CA SER A 35 -18.18 26.42 -5.08
C SER A 35 -16.84 25.73 -4.87
N GLN A 36 -16.80 24.68 -4.06
CA GLN A 36 -15.57 23.91 -3.85
C GLN A 36 -15.17 23.23 -5.17
N ARG A 37 -14.03 23.63 -5.74
CA ARG A 37 -13.49 22.99 -6.94
C ARG A 37 -12.48 21.97 -6.48
N VAL A 38 -12.76 20.70 -6.75
CA VAL A 38 -11.74 19.66 -6.59
C VAL A 38 -10.72 19.90 -7.70
N SER A 39 -9.61 20.56 -7.37
CA SER A 39 -8.47 20.63 -8.28
C SER A 39 -8.07 19.22 -8.69
N ALA A 40 -7.67 19.05 -9.95
CA ALA A 40 -7.36 17.76 -10.52
C ALA A 40 -6.40 17.03 -9.56
N PRO A 41 -6.68 15.77 -9.17
CA PRO A 41 -5.79 15.07 -8.28
C PRO A 41 -4.41 15.06 -8.92
N ASN A 42 -3.41 15.63 -8.23
CA ASN A 42 -2.02 15.44 -8.62
C ASN A 42 -1.75 13.93 -8.51
N ILE A 43 -1.85 13.21 -9.63
CA ILE A 43 -1.53 11.80 -9.72
C ILE A 43 -0.01 11.71 -9.58
N VAL A 44 0.47 11.64 -8.34
CA VAL A 44 1.85 11.26 -8.05
C VAL A 44 1.99 9.78 -8.43
N GLY A 45 2.47 9.53 -9.64
CA GLY A 45 2.47 8.22 -10.29
C GLY A 45 3.31 7.13 -9.60
N SER A 46 4.13 7.46 -8.60
CA SER A 46 4.70 6.44 -7.72
C SER A 46 5.31 7.06 -6.46
N VAL A 47 4.99 6.51 -5.29
CA VAL A 47 5.91 6.49 -4.16
C VAL A 47 6.72 5.22 -4.30
N SER A 48 7.84 5.31 -5.02
CA SER A 48 8.77 4.19 -5.12
C SER A 48 9.52 4.08 -3.80
N ILE A 49 9.05 3.22 -2.89
CA ILE A 49 9.82 2.82 -1.71
C ILE A 49 10.94 1.89 -2.19
N LYS A 50 11.98 2.45 -2.83
CA LYS A 50 13.04 1.68 -3.50
C LYS A 50 13.91 0.86 -2.54
N ASN A 51 13.83 1.10 -1.23
CA ASN A 51 14.73 0.49 -0.24
C ASN A 51 13.94 -0.01 0.99
N LYS A 52 13.11 -1.04 0.83
CA LYS A 52 12.69 -1.90 1.97
C LYS A 52 13.63 -3.11 2.03
N GLU A 53 14.92 -2.84 2.21
CA GLU A 53 15.88 -3.88 2.57
C GLU A 53 15.70 -4.14 4.07
N GLY A 54 15.34 -5.38 4.43
CA GLY A 54 15.47 -5.87 5.81
C GLY A 54 14.25 -5.72 6.72
N GLY A 55 13.11 -6.31 6.35
CA GLY A 55 11.99 -6.43 7.29
C GLY A 55 11.06 -7.57 6.94
N PHE A 56 10.12 -7.31 6.04
CA PHE A 56 9.16 -8.34 5.63
C PHE A 56 9.83 -9.54 4.94
N GLY A 57 10.88 -9.28 4.14
CA GLY A 57 11.69 -10.34 3.53
C GLY A 57 12.32 -11.28 4.55
N GLU A 58 12.97 -10.73 5.58
CA GLU A 58 13.63 -11.52 6.63
C GLU A 58 12.66 -12.37 7.45
N VAL A 59 11.47 -11.82 7.74
CA VAL A 59 10.42 -12.57 8.43
C VAL A 59 9.96 -13.75 7.57
N LEU A 60 9.75 -13.53 6.28
CA LEU A 60 9.36 -14.60 5.36
C LEU A 60 10.47 -15.65 5.24
N ASP A 61 11.74 -15.25 5.24
CA ASP A 61 12.87 -16.17 5.15
C ASP A 61 12.98 -17.01 6.44
N LYS A 62 12.79 -16.40 7.62
CA LYS A 62 12.75 -17.12 8.91
C LYS A 62 11.57 -18.09 9.01
N VAL A 63 10.40 -17.70 8.52
CA VAL A 63 9.21 -18.57 8.47
C VAL A 63 9.44 -19.73 7.50
N ALA A 64 10.08 -19.48 6.36
CA ALA A 64 10.42 -20.49 5.37
C ALA A 64 11.45 -21.51 5.90
N GLU A 65 12.46 -21.06 6.66
CA GLU A 65 13.41 -21.95 7.35
C GLU A 65 12.76 -22.79 8.44
N SER A 66 11.84 -22.19 9.22
CA SER A 66 11.13 -22.89 10.31
C SER A 66 10.11 -23.92 9.80
N HIS A 67 9.55 -23.70 8.62
CA HIS A 67 8.54 -24.57 8.00
C HIS A 67 8.97 -25.06 6.62
N PRO A 68 9.93 -26.01 6.55
CA PRO A 68 10.50 -26.46 5.28
C PRO A 68 9.49 -27.16 4.35
N SER A 69 8.37 -27.66 4.89
CA SER A 69 7.28 -28.28 4.11
C SER A 69 6.31 -27.30 3.46
N SER A 70 6.36 -26.01 3.81
CA SER A 70 5.48 -24.99 3.22
C SER A 70 5.82 -24.72 1.76
N SER A 71 4.82 -24.32 0.97
CA SER A 71 4.99 -23.82 -0.40
C SER A 71 5.97 -22.64 -0.46
N LEU A 72 5.93 -21.74 0.53
CA LEU A 72 6.86 -20.62 0.67
C LEU A 72 8.33 -21.08 0.78
N ALA A 73 8.57 -22.15 1.53
CA ALA A 73 9.91 -22.70 1.71
C ALA A 73 10.47 -23.39 0.47
N ASN A 74 9.61 -23.81 -0.48
CA ASN A 74 10.07 -24.31 -1.77
C ASN A 74 10.63 -23.18 -2.65
N GLU A 75 10.08 -21.98 -2.54
CA GLU A 75 10.46 -20.84 -3.37
C GLU A 75 11.68 -20.09 -2.80
N ARG A 76 11.75 -19.96 -1.47
CA ARG A 76 12.74 -19.09 -0.81
C ARG A 76 13.98 -19.80 -0.28
N VAL A 77 13.87 -21.08 0.09
CA VAL A 77 14.96 -21.81 0.77
C VAL A 77 15.61 -22.80 -0.18
N ARG A 78 16.96 -22.78 -0.25
CA ARG A 78 17.72 -23.82 -0.96
C ARG A 78 17.73 -25.12 -0.15
N LYS A 79 17.13 -26.17 -0.72
CA LYS A 79 17.08 -27.50 -0.12
C LYS A 79 18.26 -28.36 -0.56
N SER A 80 18.77 -29.18 0.34
CA SER A 80 19.83 -30.14 0.02
C SER A 80 19.31 -31.26 -0.87
N THR A 81 20.15 -31.80 -1.76
CA THR A 81 19.82 -32.93 -2.65
C THR A 81 19.25 -34.13 -1.92
N LYS A 82 19.69 -34.39 -0.68
CA LYS A 82 19.16 -35.49 0.15
C LYS A 82 17.71 -35.22 0.55
N GLU A 83 17.41 -34.01 1.02
CA GLU A 83 16.09 -33.59 1.45
C GLU A 83 15.08 -33.60 0.29
N VAL A 84 15.50 -33.17 -0.91
CA VAL A 84 14.67 -33.23 -2.12
C VAL A 84 14.33 -34.67 -2.48
N LYS A 85 15.30 -35.60 -2.43
CA LYS A 85 15.06 -37.03 -2.72
C LYS A 85 14.14 -37.69 -1.70
N THR A 86 14.31 -37.38 -0.42
CA THR A 86 13.40 -37.86 0.65
C THR A 86 11.99 -37.30 0.47
N ARG A 87 11.84 -36.02 0.16
CA ARG A 87 10.52 -35.42 -0.12
C ARG A 87 9.86 -36.04 -1.35
N ASN A 88 10.61 -36.29 -2.43
CA ASN A 88 10.08 -36.90 -3.65
C ASN A 88 9.62 -38.35 -3.43
N THR A 89 10.35 -39.12 -2.61
CA THR A 89 9.93 -40.48 -2.25
C THR A 89 8.68 -40.45 -1.37
N LEU A 90 8.63 -39.58 -0.37
CA LEU A 90 7.43 -39.40 0.47
C LEU A 90 6.21 -38.94 -0.33
N LYS A 91 6.39 -38.05 -1.31
CA LYS A 91 5.34 -37.65 -2.28
C LYS A 91 4.88 -38.83 -3.14
N LYS A 92 5.82 -39.62 -3.68
CA LYS A 92 5.49 -40.82 -4.47
C LYS A 92 4.67 -41.84 -3.67
N HIS A 93 4.91 -41.93 -2.37
CA HIS A 93 4.19 -42.82 -1.46
C HIS A 93 2.96 -42.17 -0.81
N GLY A 94 2.58 -40.95 -1.21
CA GLY A 94 1.35 -40.27 -0.75
C GLY A 94 1.36 -39.83 0.72
N VAL A 95 2.54 -39.78 1.35
CA VAL A 95 2.68 -39.37 2.77
C VAL A 95 2.64 -37.84 2.90
N ILE A 96 3.01 -37.13 1.83
CA ILE A 96 3.04 -35.67 1.75
C ILE A 96 2.51 -35.28 0.36
N GLU A 97 1.61 -34.30 0.28
CA GLU A 97 1.13 -33.75 -1.00
C GLU A 97 2.16 -32.85 -1.70
#